data_AF-A0A5N6PIG1-F1
#
_entry.id   AF-A0A5N6PIG1-F1
#
_cell.length_a   1.000
_cell.length_b   1.000
_cell.length_c   1.000
_cell.angle_alpha   90.00
_cell.angle_beta   90.00
_cell.angle_gamma   90.00
#
_symmetry.space_group_name_H-M   'P 1'
#
loop_
_entity.id
_entity.type
_entity.pdbx_description
1 polymer ?
#
loop_
_entity_poly.entity_id
_entity_poly.type
_entity_poly.pdbx_seq_one_letter_code
_entity_poly.pdbx_strand_id
1 'polypeptide(L)'
;MEKESSKTGHGGSRLSDLRRSFKLGLYGLLTTCSKEEFCKVFPKFTQAEKERLHRLYIQVVVSLHQNIEDEFEALCEDNKVGDILGTVEELVEEQALDPLYQDKTNLNGVKHVLSTIKKNEIQNLTTMLEKSEAQNQVLRSRVELLQKEMQDISGASNAVAEMVTCDLN
;
A
#
# COMPACT_ATOMS: atom_id res chain seq x y z
N MET A 1 -6.89 40.40 12.66
CA MET A 1 -8.19 40.13 12.00
C MET A 1 -7.89 39.30 10.78
N GLU A 2 -8.66 38.23 10.65
CA GLU A 2 -8.34 36.99 9.97
C GLU A 2 -8.13 37.15 8.46
N LYS A 3 -7.17 36.36 7.94
CA LYS A 3 -7.10 36.02 6.53
C LYS A 3 -8.29 35.12 6.20
N GLU A 4 -9.28 35.64 5.48
CA GLU A 4 -10.09 34.79 4.62
C GLU A 4 -9.23 34.39 3.42
N SER A 5 -8.58 33.23 3.53
CA SER A 5 -8.11 32.50 2.36
C SER A 5 -9.34 32.06 1.59
N SER A 6 -9.67 32.81 0.55
CA SER A 6 -10.59 32.41 -0.50
C SER A 6 -10.15 31.05 -1.03
N LYS A 7 -10.85 29.99 -0.61
CA LYS A 7 -10.89 28.70 -1.31
C LYS A 7 -11.47 28.99 -2.69
N THR A 8 -10.62 29.37 -3.64
CA THR A 8 -10.93 29.22 -5.06
C THR A 8 -10.92 27.73 -5.33
N GLY A 9 -12.07 27.09 -5.10
CA GLY A 9 -12.30 25.73 -5.55
C GLY A 9 -12.10 25.69 -7.05
N HIS A 10 -10.97 25.15 -7.48
CA HIS A 10 -10.83 24.66 -8.84
C HIS A 10 -11.90 23.58 -8.96
N GLY A 11 -13.03 23.88 -9.62
CA GLY A 11 -13.98 22.84 -10.01
C GLY A 11 -13.21 21.84 -10.87
N GLY A 12 -12.87 20.70 -10.27
CA GLY A 12 -11.79 19.83 -10.75
C GLY A 12 -11.97 19.43 -12.21
N SER A 13 -10.90 19.58 -13.00
CA SER A 13 -10.86 19.17 -14.41
C SER A 13 -11.40 17.74 -14.56
N ARG A 14 -11.02 16.86 -13.64
CA ARG A 14 -11.45 15.44 -13.62
C ARG A 14 -12.97 15.23 -13.57
N LEU A 15 -13.71 16.00 -12.77
CA LEU A 15 -15.17 15.87 -12.73
C LEU A 15 -15.80 16.34 -14.04
N SER A 16 -15.27 17.44 -14.60
CA SER A 16 -15.74 17.95 -15.89
C SER A 16 -15.44 16.98 -17.04
N ASP A 17 -14.29 16.32 -17.01
CA ASP A 17 -13.89 15.31 -18.00
C ASP A 17 -14.71 14.03 -17.87
N LEU A 18 -15.04 13.61 -16.64
CA LEU A 18 -15.97 12.51 -16.37
C LEU A 18 -17.35 12.81 -16.97
N ARG A 19 -17.94 13.97 -16.64
CA ARG A 19 -19.23 14.41 -17.18
C ARG A 19 -19.20 14.48 -18.71
N ARG A 20 -18.14 15.03 -19.29
CA ARG A 20 -17.97 15.11 -20.75
C ARG A 20 -17.92 13.72 -21.38
N SER A 21 -17.11 12.82 -20.81
CA SER A 21 -16.95 11.46 -21.33
C SER A 21 -18.25 10.67 -21.25
N PHE A 22 -19.00 10.82 -20.15
CA PHE A 22 -20.32 10.21 -19.99
C PHE A 22 -21.29 10.70 -21.06
N LYS A 23 -21.42 12.03 -21.26
CA LYS A 23 -22.29 12.60 -22.30
C LYS A 23 -21.92 12.11 -23.69
N LEU A 24 -20.64 12.05 -24.03
CA LEU A 24 -20.18 11.50 -25.31
C LEU A 24 -20.59 10.04 -25.50
N GLY A 25 -20.45 9.21 -24.45
CA GLY A 25 -20.90 7.83 -24.46
C GLY A 25 -22.42 7.70 -24.63
N LEU A 26 -23.18 8.54 -23.92
CA LEU A 26 -24.64 8.57 -24.00
C LEU A 26 -25.12 8.99 -25.38
N TYR A 27 -24.56 10.04 -25.96
CA TYR A 27 -24.86 10.45 -27.32
C TYR A 27 -24.55 9.35 -28.32
N GLY A 28 -23.41 8.68 -28.19
CA GLY A 28 -23.05 7.54 -29.04
C GLY A 28 -24.06 6.39 -28.95
N LEU A 29 -24.59 6.12 -27.76
CA LEU A 29 -25.57 5.04 -27.54
C LEU A 29 -26.97 5.39 -28.04
N LEU A 30 -27.41 6.63 -27.82
CA LEU A 30 -28.79 7.06 -28.08
C LEU A 30 -28.92 7.92 -29.36
N THR A 31 -27.94 7.87 -30.26
CA THR A 31 -28.02 8.55 -31.55
C THR A 31 -29.25 8.07 -32.33
N THR A 32 -30.11 9.01 -32.75
CA THR A 32 -31.30 8.69 -33.53
C THR A 32 -30.91 8.20 -34.94
N CYS A 33 -31.59 7.17 -35.44
CA CYS A 33 -31.45 6.77 -36.84
C CYS A 33 -32.10 7.80 -37.78
N SER A 34 -31.77 7.71 -39.07
CA SER A 34 -32.37 8.61 -40.07
C SER A 34 -33.86 8.32 -40.24
N LYS A 35 -34.64 9.35 -40.63
CA LYS A 35 -36.08 9.19 -40.94
C LYS A 35 -36.31 8.11 -42.01
N GLU A 36 -35.40 7.99 -42.98
CA GLU A 36 -35.49 7.01 -44.05
C GLU A 36 -35.34 5.57 -43.51
N GLU A 37 -34.31 5.31 -42.71
CA GLU A 37 -34.10 4.01 -42.05
C GLU A 37 -35.27 3.66 -41.14
N PHE A 38 -35.76 4.62 -40.37
CA PHE A 38 -36.94 4.44 -39.54
C PHE A 38 -38.17 4.01 -40.37
N CYS A 39 -38.43 4.69 -41.49
CA CYS A 39 -39.58 4.38 -42.34
C CYS A 39 -39.49 3.01 -43.03
N LYS A 40 -38.28 2.49 -43.26
CA LYS A 40 -38.03 1.14 -43.82
C LYS A 40 -38.46 0.03 -42.86
N VAL A 41 -38.36 0.25 -41.55
CA VAL A 41 -38.77 -0.72 -40.51
C VAL A 41 -40.29 -0.87 -40.41
N PHE A 42 -41.05 0.15 -40.83
CA PHE A 42 -42.51 0.16 -40.77
C PHE A 42 -43.15 0.18 -42.18
N PRO A 43 -42.94 -0.84 -43.02
CA PRO A 43 -43.42 -0.81 -44.41
C PRO A 43 -44.95 -0.83 -44.53
N LYS A 44 -45.65 -1.44 -43.56
CA LYS A 44 -47.11 -1.60 -43.55
C LYS A 44 -47.88 -0.35 -43.14
N PHE A 45 -47.19 0.64 -42.57
CA PHE A 45 -47.80 1.87 -42.07
C PHE A 45 -47.94 2.89 -43.21
N THR A 46 -48.98 3.72 -43.15
CA THR A 46 -49.12 4.88 -44.03
C THR A 46 -48.06 5.93 -43.71
N GLN A 47 -47.78 6.83 -44.65
CA GLN A 47 -46.79 7.89 -44.43
C GLN A 47 -47.14 8.78 -43.22
N ALA A 48 -48.42 9.10 -43.03
CA ALA A 48 -48.88 9.92 -41.91
C ALA A 48 -48.64 9.24 -40.55
N GLU A 49 -48.82 7.92 -40.47
CA GLU A 49 -48.54 7.16 -39.25
C GLU A 49 -47.04 7.05 -38.98
N LYS A 50 -46.22 6.80 -40.02
CA LYS A 50 -44.75 6.79 -39.90
C LYS A 50 -44.22 8.12 -39.36
N GLU A 51 -44.78 9.23 -39.79
CA GLU A 51 -44.38 10.55 -39.30
C GLU A 51 -44.77 10.80 -37.84
N ARG A 52 -45.97 10.37 -37.43
CA ARG A 52 -46.36 10.43 -36.02
C ARG A 52 -45.46 9.56 -35.16
N LEU A 53 -45.15 8.34 -35.61
CA LEU A 53 -44.31 7.41 -34.88
C LEU A 53 -42.86 7.88 -34.81
N HIS A 54 -42.31 8.47 -35.87
CA HIS A 54 -40.96 9.04 -35.86
C HIS A 54 -40.85 10.23 -34.89
N ARG A 55 -41.89 11.08 -34.81
CA ARG A 55 -41.93 12.15 -33.79
C ARG A 55 -41.94 11.60 -32.37
N LEU A 56 -42.74 10.56 -32.11
CA LEU A 56 -42.76 9.88 -30.81
C LEU A 56 -41.41 9.24 -30.49
N TYR A 57 -40.77 8.60 -31.47
CA TYR A 57 -39.43 8.02 -31.33
C TYR A 57 -38.41 9.08 -30.90
N ILE A 58 -38.36 10.23 -31.58
CA ILE A 58 -37.47 11.33 -31.19
C ILE A 58 -37.77 11.80 -29.77
N GLN A 59 -39.05 11.97 -29.42
CA GLN A 59 -39.44 12.38 -28.07
C GLN A 59 -38.98 11.39 -27.00
N VAL A 60 -39.15 10.09 -27.24
CA VAL A 60 -38.66 9.03 -26.34
C VAL A 60 -37.15 9.10 -26.20
N VAL A 61 -36.42 9.23 -27.31
CA VAL A 61 -34.96 9.33 -27.29
C VAL A 61 -34.49 10.56 -26.51
N VAL A 62 -35.09 11.73 -26.75
CA VAL A 62 -34.73 12.98 -26.04
C VAL A 62 -35.06 12.87 -24.55
N SER A 63 -36.24 12.35 -24.20
CA SER A 63 -36.62 12.14 -22.80
C SER A 63 -35.69 11.14 -22.12
N LEU A 64 -35.25 10.09 -22.82
CA LEU A 64 -34.33 9.11 -22.28
C LEU A 64 -32.93 9.69 -22.05
N HIS A 65 -32.43 10.54 -22.95
CA HIS A 65 -31.18 11.29 -22.72
C HIS A 65 -31.28 12.10 -21.43
N GLN A 66 -32.33 12.91 -21.28
CA GLN A 66 -32.51 13.77 -20.12
C GLN A 66 -32.58 12.97 -18.83
N ASN A 67 -33.42 11.93 -18.79
CA ASN A 67 -33.59 11.09 -17.60
C ASN A 67 -32.27 10.43 -17.16
N ILE A 68 -31.47 9.95 -18.12
CA ILE A 68 -30.18 9.31 -17.83
C ILE A 68 -29.15 10.34 -17.34
N GLU A 69 -29.12 11.53 -17.95
CA GLU A 69 -28.24 12.62 -17.49
C GLU A 69 -28.59 13.07 -16.06
N ASP A 70 -29.88 13.22 -15.76
CA ASP A 70 -30.34 13.64 -14.43
C ASP A 70 -30.02 12.58 -13.37
N GLU A 71 -30.26 11.30 -13.65
CA GLU A 71 -29.91 10.20 -12.75
C GLU A 71 -28.40 10.09 -12.52
N PHE A 72 -27.60 10.27 -13.58
CA PHE A 72 -26.15 10.28 -13.47
C PHE A 72 -25.66 11.40 -12.56
N GLU A 73 -26.25 12.60 -12.69
CA GLU A 73 -25.88 13.74 -11.85
C GLU A 73 -26.28 13.50 -10.39
N ALA A 74 -27.49 13.00 -10.14
CA ALA A 74 -27.93 12.63 -8.80
C ALA A 74 -26.99 11.59 -8.15
N LEU A 75 -26.56 10.57 -8.90
CA LEU A 75 -25.58 9.60 -8.42
C LEU A 75 -24.23 10.24 -8.10
N CYS A 76 -23.79 11.21 -8.92
CA CYS A 76 -22.54 11.92 -8.68
C CYS A 76 -22.60 12.78 -7.39
N GLU A 77 -23.74 13.43 -7.14
CA GLU A 77 -24.00 14.19 -5.92
C GLU A 77 -24.08 13.28 -4.68
N ASP A 78 -24.88 12.22 -4.75
CA ASP A 78 -25.08 11.26 -3.64
C ASP A 78 -23.77 10.60 -3.21
N ASN A 79 -22.93 10.24 -4.17
CA ASN A 79 -21.65 9.60 -3.90
C ASN A 79 -20.51 10.60 -3.67
N LYS A 80 -20.80 11.91 -3.65
CA LYS A 80 -19.80 12.98 -3.48
C LYS A 80 -18.61 12.84 -4.43
N VAL A 81 -18.88 12.43 -5.67
CA VAL A 81 -17.85 12.17 -6.69
C VAL A 81 -17.01 13.42 -6.93
N GLY A 82 -17.64 14.60 -6.89
CA GLY A 82 -16.95 15.88 -7.00
C GLY A 82 -15.91 16.11 -5.90
N ASP A 83 -16.25 15.83 -4.65
CA ASP A 83 -15.34 16.00 -3.51
C ASP A 83 -14.17 15.02 -3.59
N ILE A 84 -14.45 13.77 -3.95
CA ILE A 84 -13.44 12.72 -4.09
C ILE A 84 -12.47 13.06 -5.21
N LEU A 85 -12.99 13.40 -6.41
CA LEU A 85 -12.14 13.76 -7.55
C LEU A 85 -11.39 15.07 -7.30
N GLY A 86 -11.97 16.02 -6.58
CA GLY A 86 -11.28 17.24 -6.13
C GLY A 86 -10.11 16.93 -5.21
N THR A 87 -10.31 16.03 -4.23
CA THR A 87 -9.23 15.57 -3.33
C THR A 87 -8.12 14.86 -4.11
N VAL A 88 -8.48 14.03 -5.10
CA VAL A 88 -7.49 13.36 -5.96
C VAL A 88 -6.71 14.37 -6.80
N GLU A 89 -7.37 15.39 -7.35
CA GLU A 89 -6.71 16.46 -8.10
C GLU A 89 -5.69 17.18 -7.21
N GLU A 90 -6.09 17.59 -5.99
CA GLU A 90 -5.22 18.25 -5.01
C GLU A 90 -4.01 17.36 -4.65
N LEU A 91 -4.23 16.09 -4.34
CA LEU A 91 -3.13 15.16 -4.02
C LEU A 91 -2.16 14.96 -5.19
N VAL A 92 -2.66 14.92 -6.43
CA VAL A 92 -1.81 14.80 -7.63
C VAL A 92 -1.01 16.07 -7.85
N GLU A 93 -1.62 17.25 -7.66
CA GLU A 93 -0.93 18.54 -7.75
C GLU A 93 0.15 18.67 -6.67
N GLU A 94 -0.17 18.38 -5.41
CA GLU A 94 0.79 18.37 -4.30
C GLU A 94 1.97 17.43 -4.59
N GLN A 95 1.66 16.23 -5.07
CA GLN A 95 2.66 15.23 -5.44
C GLN A 95 3.55 15.67 -6.59
N ALA A 96 3.00 16.35 -7.60
CA ALA A 96 3.78 16.87 -8.72
C ALA A 96 4.73 18.00 -8.30
N LEU A 97 4.40 18.72 -7.22
CA LEU A 97 5.21 19.81 -6.67
C LEU A 97 6.28 19.34 -5.69
N ASP A 98 6.21 18.12 -5.17
CA ASP A 98 7.21 17.54 -4.27
C ASP A 98 8.48 17.12 -5.03
N PRO A 99 9.60 17.85 -4.91
CA PRO A 99 10.85 17.53 -5.61
C PRO A 99 11.50 16.23 -5.10
N LEU A 100 11.10 15.75 -3.91
CA LEU A 100 11.54 14.49 -3.32
C LEU A 100 10.69 13.30 -3.80
N TYR A 101 9.59 13.55 -4.51
CA TYR A 101 8.73 12.52 -5.10
C TYR A 101 9.30 11.93 -6.39
N GLN A 102 10.63 11.86 -6.51
CA GLN A 102 11.28 11.11 -7.57
C GLN A 102 11.12 9.60 -7.34
N ASP A 103 10.35 8.99 -8.25
CA ASP A 103 10.33 7.59 -8.67
C ASP A 103 10.49 6.50 -7.59
N LYS A 104 9.35 5.90 -7.23
CA LYS A 104 9.18 4.48 -6.86
C LYS A 104 10.43 3.73 -6.40
N THR A 105 10.89 4.01 -5.21
CA THR A 105 10.87 3.06 -4.09
C THR A 105 11.68 3.66 -2.95
N ASN A 106 11.04 3.88 -1.81
CA ASN A 106 11.72 4.04 -0.52
C ASN A 106 12.51 2.77 -0.11
N LEU A 107 12.78 1.84 -1.05
CA LEU A 107 13.64 0.68 -0.89
C LEU A 107 15.02 1.11 -0.41
N ASN A 108 15.54 2.24 -0.89
CA ASN A 108 16.86 2.71 -0.46
C ASN A 108 16.83 3.24 0.99
N GLY A 109 15.76 3.92 1.40
CA GLY A 109 15.57 4.34 2.79
C GLY A 109 15.33 3.17 3.74
N VAL A 110 14.45 2.23 3.37
CA VAL A 110 14.21 0.98 4.11
C VAL A 110 15.48 0.14 4.22
N LYS A 111 16.26 0.04 3.14
CA LYS A 111 17.57 -0.65 3.13
C LYS A 111 18.55 0.00 4.10
N HIS A 112 18.61 1.34 4.13
CA HIS A 112 19.48 2.05 5.06
C HIS A 112 19.08 1.82 6.52
N VAL A 113 17.79 1.96 6.85
CA VAL A 113 17.28 1.73 8.21
C VAL A 113 17.52 0.28 8.65
N LEU A 114 17.17 -0.69 7.80
CA LEU A 114 17.37 -2.11 8.10
C LEU A 114 18.85 -2.47 8.27
N SER A 115 19.72 -1.90 7.43
CA SER A 115 21.18 -2.08 7.51
C SER A 115 21.72 -1.57 8.84
N THR A 116 21.30 -0.38 9.28
CA THR A 116 21.71 0.19 10.57
C THR A 116 21.25 -0.67 11.74
N ILE A 117 19.98 -1.11 11.73
CA ILE A 117 19.44 -1.99 12.78
C ILE A 117 20.25 -3.29 12.86
N LYS A 118 20.49 -3.94 11.72
CA LYS A 118 21.23 -5.20 11.68
C LYS A 118 22.69 -5.05 12.10
N LYS A 119 23.33 -3.94 11.75
CA LYS A 119 24.71 -3.65 12.21
C LYS A 119 24.78 -3.48 13.73
N ASN A 120 23.81 -2.78 14.33
CA ASN A 120 23.74 -2.61 15.78
C ASN A 120 23.45 -3.94 16.50
N GLU A 121 22.57 -4.77 15.93
CA GLU A 121 22.27 -6.11 16.46
C GLU A 121 23.51 -7.01 16.45
N ILE A 122 24.24 -7.05 15.32
CA ILE A 122 25.51 -7.78 15.21
C ILE A 122 26.50 -7.30 16.27
N GLN A 123 26.67 -5.98 16.42
CA GLN A 123 27.60 -5.43 17.41
C GLN A 123 27.25 -5.87 18.83
N ASN A 124 25.96 -5.83 19.19
CA ASN A 124 25.49 -6.23 20.52
C ASN A 124 25.73 -7.74 20.77
N LEU A 125 25.41 -8.58 19.79
CA LEU A 125 25.64 -10.03 19.87
C LEU A 125 27.13 -10.38 19.99
N THR A 126 27.99 -9.70 19.23
CA THR A 126 29.45 -9.87 19.34
C THR A 126 29.94 -9.54 20.74
N THR A 127 29.54 -8.40 21.31
CA THR A 127 29.94 -8.02 22.67
C THR A 127 29.43 -9.00 23.73
N MET A 128 28.22 -9.53 23.56
CA MET A 128 27.68 -10.55 24.48
C MET A 128 28.47 -11.87 24.38
N LEU A 129 28.84 -12.28 23.17
CA LEU A 129 29.62 -13.48 22.92
C LEU A 129 31.02 -13.37 23.55
N GLU A 130 31.74 -12.27 23.30
CA GLU A 130 33.06 -12.00 23.88
C GLU A 130 33.03 -12.08 25.41
N LYS A 131 32.01 -11.51 26.04
CA LYS A 131 31.83 -11.57 27.50
C LYS A 131 31.60 -13.00 27.99
N SER A 132 30.77 -13.76 27.28
CA SER A 132 30.48 -15.16 27.61
C SER A 132 31.72 -16.04 27.43
N GLU A 133 32.51 -15.83 26.39
CA GLU A 133 33.76 -16.55 26.15
C GLU A 133 34.80 -16.27 27.23
N ALA A 134 34.97 -15.00 27.62
CA ALA A 134 35.86 -14.62 28.71
C ALA A 134 35.47 -15.30 30.04
N GLN A 135 34.17 -15.33 30.36
CA GLN A 135 33.67 -16.04 31.55
C GLN A 135 33.92 -17.55 31.46
N ASN A 136 33.70 -18.15 30.29
CA ASN A 136 33.92 -19.58 30.08
C ASN A 136 35.41 -19.94 30.23
N GLN A 137 36.32 -19.08 29.74
CA GLN A 137 37.76 -19.28 29.90
C GLN A 137 38.18 -19.24 31.38
N VAL A 138 37.66 -18.28 32.16
CA VAL A 138 37.90 -18.23 33.61
C VAL A 138 37.39 -19.49 34.31
N LEU A 139 36.20 -19.97 33.94
CA LEU A 139 35.64 -21.20 34.51
C LEU A 139 36.48 -22.43 34.17
N ARG A 140 36.94 -22.55 32.91
CA ARG A 140 37.83 -23.66 32.50
C ARG A 140 39.13 -23.65 33.28
N SER A 141 39.79 -22.50 33.41
CA SER A 141 41.01 -22.39 34.21
C SER A 141 40.79 -22.78 35.68
N ARG A 142 39.62 -22.45 36.25
CA ARG A 142 39.25 -22.86 37.62
C ARG A 142 39.04 -24.38 37.71
N VAL A 143 38.37 -24.98 36.73
CA VAL A 143 38.17 -26.44 36.69
C VAL A 143 39.50 -27.16 36.58
N GLU A 144 40.41 -26.70 35.72
CA GLU A 144 41.75 -27.28 35.56
C GLU A 144 42.57 -27.18 36.86
N LEU A 145 42.51 -26.04 37.56
CA LEU A 145 43.18 -25.87 38.85
C LEU A 145 42.67 -26.87 39.90
N LEU A 146 41.34 -26.97 40.04
CA LEU A 146 40.72 -27.90 41.00
C LEU A 146 41.02 -29.37 40.67
N GLN A 147 41.06 -29.73 39.38
CA GLN A 147 41.46 -31.07 38.95
C GLN A 147 42.90 -31.39 39.32
N LYS A 148 43.81 -30.41 39.19
CA LYS A 148 45.21 -30.57 39.59
C LYS A 148 45.36 -30.73 41.10
N GLU A 149 44.69 -29.89 41.89
CA GLU A 149 44.68 -30.02 43.36
C GLU A 149 44.17 -31.40 43.81
N MET A 150 43.10 -31.93 43.18
CA MET A 150 42.60 -33.27 43.47
C MET A 150 43.61 -34.39 43.14
N GLN A 151 44.32 -34.26 42.02
CA GLN A 151 45.39 -35.21 41.63
C GLN A 151 46.55 -35.17 42.63
N ASP A 152 46.96 -33.98 43.07
CA ASP A 152 48.05 -33.80 44.05
C ASP A 152 47.67 -34.38 45.42
N ILE A 153 46.43 -34.19 45.88
CA ILE A 153 45.90 -34.76 47.14
C ILE A 153 45.83 -36.30 47.06
N SER A 154 45.36 -36.85 45.92
CA SER A 154 45.33 -38.29 45.71
C SER A 154 46.74 -38.90 45.66
N GLY A 155 47.69 -38.21 45.03
CA GLY A 155 49.10 -38.64 44.98
C GLY A 155 49.74 -38.64 46.37
N ALA A 156 49.50 -37.60 47.17
CA ALA A 156 49.97 -37.53 48.56
C ALA A 156 49.34 -38.62 49.44
N SER A 157 48.04 -38.90 49.27
CA SER A 157 47.36 -39.97 49.99
C SER A 157 47.93 -41.35 49.66
N ASN A 158 48.30 -41.61 48.40
CA ASN A 158 48.95 -42.87 48.00
C ASN A 158 50.36 -43.00 48.57
N ALA A 159 51.16 -41.92 48.57
CA ALA A 159 52.51 -41.94 49.14
C ALA A 159 52.49 -42.16 50.66
N VAL A 160 51.52 -41.58 51.37
CA VAL A 160 51.32 -41.81 52.81
C VAL A 160 50.87 -43.26 53.07
N ALA A 161 50.01 -43.82 52.21
CA ALA A 161 49.60 -45.22 52.32
C ALA A 161 50.78 -46.19 52.10
N GLU A 162 51.66 -45.94 51.13
CA GLU A 162 52.88 -46.75 50.91
C GLU A 162 53.86 -46.64 52.08
N MET A 163 54.04 -45.46 52.67
CA MET A 163 54.94 -45.25 53.80
C MET A 163 54.47 -45.99 55.06
N VAL A 164 53.15 -45.98 55.34
CA VAL A 164 52.54 -46.73 56.46
C VAL A 164 52.66 -48.24 56.27
N THR A 165 52.67 -48.75 55.03
CA THR A 165 52.89 -50.18 54.76
C THR A 165 54.35 -50.61 54.82
N CYS A 166 55.31 -49.70 54.62
CA CYS A 166 56.75 -49.99 54.72
C CYS A 166 57.27 -49.99 56.17
N ASP A 167 56.62 -49.26 57.09
CA ASP A 167 56.99 -49.24 58.52
C ASP A 167 56.47 -50.46 59.32
N LEU A 168 55.82 -51.43 58.66
CA LEU A 168 55.20 -52.62 59.27
C LEU A 168 55.83 -53.98 58.86
N ASN A 169 56.99 -53.99 58.18
CA ASN A 169 57.80 -55.20 57.90
C ASN A 169 59.22 -55.05 58.44
#